data_AF-A0A453C8V2-F1
#
_entry.id   AF-A0A453C8V2-F1
#
_cell.length_a   1.000
_cell.length_b   1.000
_cell.length_c   1.000
_cell.angle_alpha   90.00
_cell.angle_beta   90.00
_cell.angle_gamma   90.00
#
_symmetry.space_group_name_H-M   'P 1'
#
loop_
_entity.id
_entity.type
_entity.pdbx_description
1 polymer ?
#
loop_
_entity_poly.entity_id
_entity_poly.type
_entity_poly.pdbx_seq_one_letter_code
_entity_poly.pdbx_strand_id
1 'polypeptide(L)'
;QVPMYVATKMASIRQASLFAPSPETYARAAVRYIGYEPRCAPYWPHALLWFLFSVVPEPLVDGYVLGMSLGIRKMGRAKEARKKAV
;
A
#
# COMPACT_ATOMS: atom_id res chain seq x y z
N GLN A 1 -8.16 8.13 4.39
CA GLN A 1 -8.07 7.00 3.42
C GLN A 1 -6.70 6.35 3.54
N VAL A 2 -6.61 5.02 3.43
CA VAL A 2 -5.34 4.28 3.41
C VAL A 2 -5.23 3.61 2.03
N PRO A 3 -4.43 4.16 1.10
CA PRO A 3 -4.45 3.73 -0.30
C PRO A 3 -3.79 2.37 -0.57
N MET A 4 -3.15 1.77 0.44
CA MET A 4 -2.31 0.59 0.28
C MET A 4 -1.36 0.72 -0.94
N TYR A 5 -1.01 -0.39 -1.59
CA TYR A 5 -0.12 -0.33 -2.75
C TYR A 5 -0.86 0.16 -3.99
N VAL A 6 -0.24 1.12 -4.68
CA VAL A 6 -0.66 1.65 -5.99
C VAL A 6 0.56 1.66 -6.89
N ALA A 7 0.37 1.35 -8.17
CA ALA A 7 1.44 1.23 -9.18
C ALA A 7 2.07 2.59 -9.54
N THR A 8 2.84 3.14 -8.60
CA THR A 8 3.50 4.44 -8.72
C THR A 8 5.02 4.30 -8.76
N LYS A 9 5.68 5.33 -9.31
CA LYS A 9 7.14 5.46 -9.26
C LYS A 9 7.66 5.50 -7.81
N MET A 10 6.93 6.17 -6.90
CA MET A 10 7.27 6.24 -5.47
C MET A 10 7.32 4.85 -4.83
N ALA A 11 6.30 4.03 -5.07
CA ALA A 11 6.24 2.66 -4.56
C ALA A 11 7.19 1.69 -5.30
N SER A 12 7.88 2.15 -6.36
CA SER A 12 8.68 1.31 -7.26
C SER A 12 7.90 0.14 -7.89
N ILE A 13 6.58 0.25 -8.01
CA ILE A 13 5.71 -0.75 -8.65
C ILE A 13 5.51 -0.31 -10.10
N ARG A 14 6.00 -1.12 -11.04
CA ARG A 14 6.03 -0.77 -12.48
C ARG A 14 4.75 -1.13 -13.23
N GLN A 15 4.05 -2.17 -12.80
CA GLN A 15 2.90 -2.74 -13.50
C GLN A 15 1.71 -2.76 -12.54
N ALA A 16 0.55 -2.32 -13.05
CA ALA A 16 -0.68 -2.41 -12.31
C ALA A 16 -1.11 -3.89 -12.16
N SER A 17 -1.73 -4.20 -11.04
CA SER A 17 -2.29 -5.51 -10.73
C SER A 17 -3.57 -5.36 -9.91
N LEU A 18 -4.25 -6.48 -9.63
CA LEU A 18 -5.50 -6.47 -8.87
C LEU A 18 -5.36 -5.82 -7.48
N PHE A 19 -4.21 -5.99 -6.80
CA PHE A 19 -3.96 -5.43 -5.47
C PHE A 19 -3.05 -4.20 -5.49
N ALA A 20 -2.55 -3.83 -6.66
CA ALA A 20 -1.80 -2.59 -6.89
C ALA A 20 -2.34 -1.90 -8.16
N PRO A 21 -3.50 -1.23 -8.08
CA PRO A 21 -4.11 -0.58 -9.23
C PRO A 21 -3.23 0.53 -9.80
N SER A 22 -3.52 0.98 -11.02
CA SER A 22 -2.89 2.18 -11.57
C SER A 22 -3.29 3.42 -10.74
N PRO A 23 -2.47 4.49 -10.76
CA PRO A 23 -2.81 5.74 -10.09
C PRO A 23 -4.15 6.33 -10.56
N GLU A 24 -4.44 6.24 -11.85
CA GLU A 24 -5.68 6.75 -12.45
C GLU A 24 -6.90 5.94 -11.99
N THR A 25 -6.78 4.61 -11.92
CA THR A 25 -7.84 3.74 -11.41
C THR A 25 -8.12 4.04 -9.94
N TYR A 26 -7.07 4.14 -9.12
CA TYR A 26 -7.22 4.45 -7.70
C TYR A 26 -7.81 5.85 -7.50
N ALA A 27 -7.33 6.86 -8.22
CA ALA A 27 -7.83 8.24 -8.12
C ALA A 27 -9.32 8.34 -8.49
N ARG A 28 -9.75 7.66 -9.56
CA ARG A 28 -11.17 7.60 -9.94
C ARG A 28 -12.04 7.00 -8.83
N ALA A 29 -11.57 5.92 -8.20
CA ALA A 29 -12.27 5.30 -7.09
C ALA A 29 -12.33 6.23 -5.86
N ALA A 30 -11.20 6.87 -5.52
CA ALA A 30 -11.10 7.78 -4.39
C ALA A 30 -12.01 9.01 -4.52
N VAL A 31 -12.07 9.62 -5.71
CA VAL A 31 -12.94 10.78 -5.97
C VAL A 31 -14.41 10.41 -5.85
N ARG A 32 -14.81 9.24 -6.38
CA ARG A 32 -16.19 8.74 -6.25
C ARG A 32 -16.62 8.48 -4.80
N TYR A 33 -15.66 8.26 -3.91
CA TYR A 33 -15.92 7.95 -2.51
C TYR A 33 -15.95 9.20 -1.60
N ILE A 34 -15.73 10.40 -2.15
CA ILE A 34 -15.84 11.65 -1.38
C ILE A 34 -17.28 11.80 -0.86
N GLY A 35 -17.42 12.06 0.44
CA GLY A 35 -18.72 12.29 1.10
C GLY A 35 -19.39 11.07 1.73
N TYR A 36 -18.81 9.86 1.59
CA TYR A 36 -19.37 8.64 2.18
C TYR A 36 -18.85 8.37 3.61
N GLU A 37 -17.54 8.17 3.77
CA GLU A 37 -16.94 7.81 5.06
C GLU A 37 -15.54 8.44 5.21
N PRO A 38 -15.15 8.93 6.41
CA PRO A 38 -13.81 9.48 6.67
C PRO A 38 -12.66 8.47 6.49
N ARG A 39 -12.90 7.18 6.72
CA ARG A 39 -11.89 6.11 6.59
C ARG A 39 -12.43 4.95 5.75
N CYS A 40 -11.86 4.80 4.56
CA CYS A 40 -12.16 3.68 3.67
C CYS A 40 -10.96 3.36 2.76
N ALA A 41 -11.04 2.17 2.17
CA ALA A 41 -10.26 1.76 1.01
C ALA A 41 -11.18 1.87 -0.23
N PRO A 42 -11.14 2.98 -1.00
CA PRO A 42 -12.14 3.27 -2.02
C PRO A 42 -12.09 2.33 -3.24
N TYR A 43 -11.00 1.57 -3.37
CA TYR A 43 -10.84 0.55 -4.41
C TYR A 43 -11.27 -0.82 -3.86
N TRP A 44 -12.20 -1.51 -4.52
CA TRP A 44 -12.86 -2.70 -3.94
C TRP A 44 -11.91 -3.86 -3.55
N PRO A 45 -10.83 -4.20 -4.28
CA PRO A 45 -9.88 -5.22 -3.83
C PRO A 45 -9.13 -4.79 -2.58
N HIS A 46 -8.88 -3.49 -2.41
CA HIS A 46 -8.33 -2.94 -1.19
C HIS A 46 -9.34 -2.98 -0.04
N ALA A 47 -10.63 -2.75 -0.31
CA ALA A 47 -11.68 -2.94 0.70
C ALA A 47 -11.76 -4.40 1.18
N LEU A 48 -11.60 -5.37 0.26
CA LEU A 48 -11.53 -6.79 0.62
C LEU A 48 -10.30 -7.09 1.50
N LEU A 49 -9.11 -6.61 1.13
CA LEU A 49 -7.90 -6.77 1.96
C LEU A 49 -8.08 -6.13 3.35
N TRP A 50 -8.67 -4.95 3.42
CA TRP A 50 -8.95 -4.26 4.68
C TRP A 50 -9.89 -5.08 5.57
N PHE A 51 -10.95 -5.64 4.98
CA PHE A 51 -11.85 -6.53 5.69
C PHE A 51 -11.12 -7.77 6.23
N LEU A 52 -10.28 -8.42 5.42
CA LEU A 52 -9.48 -9.56 5.88
C LEU A 52 -8.55 -9.19 7.04
N PHE A 53 -7.90 -8.02 7.00
CA PHE A 53 -7.10 -7.55 8.12
C PHE A 53 -7.94 -7.27 9.38
N SER A 54 -9.18 -6.78 9.25
CA SER A 54 -10.05 -6.54 10.40
C SER A 54 -10.52 -7.80 11.12
N VAL A 55 -10.43 -8.98 10.48
CA VAL A 55 -10.76 -10.27 11.10
C VAL A 55 -9.60 -10.79 11.95
N VAL A 56 -8.38 -10.34 11.68
CA VAL A 56 -7.17 -10.76 12.40
C VAL A 56 -6.93 -9.83 13.60
N PRO A 57 -6.50 -10.36 14.77
CA PRO A 57 -6.12 -9.52 15.91
C PRO A 57 -5.09 -8.45 15.54
N GLU A 58 -5.37 -7.20 15.94
CA GLU A 58 -4.57 -6.02 15.61
C GLU A 58 -3.05 -6.18 15.87
N PRO A 59 -2.59 -6.74 17.01
CA PRO A 59 -1.15 -6.89 17.26
C PRO A 59 -0.43 -7.77 16.22
N LEU A 60 -1.14 -8.74 15.63
CA LEU A 60 -0.58 -9.62 14.60
C LEU A 60 -0.47 -8.89 13.27
N VAL A 61 -1.50 -8.13 12.89
CA VAL A 61 -1.50 -7.29 11.69
C VAL A 61 -0.41 -6.24 11.78
N ASP A 62 -0.31 -5.55 12.91
CA ASP A 62 0.69 -4.51 13.15
C ASP A 62 2.10 -5.07 13.12
N GLY A 63 2.34 -6.21 13.78
CA GLY A 63 3.63 -6.89 13.75
C GLY A 63 4.04 -7.27 12.33
N TYR A 64 3.11 -7.79 11.52
CA TYR A 64 3.34 -8.13 10.12
C TYR A 64 3.66 -6.89 9.27
N VAL A 65 2.85 -5.83 9.36
CA VAL A 65 3.04 -4.57 8.62
C VAL A 65 4.35 -3.89 9.00
N LEU A 66 4.70 -3.88 10.29
CA LEU A 66 5.97 -3.35 10.78
C LEU A 66 7.15 -4.16 10.20
N GLY A 67 7.07 -5.49 10.25
CA GLY A 67 8.09 -6.38 9.69
C GLY A 67 8.35 -6.11 8.20
N MET A 68 7.29 -6.01 7.40
CA MET A 68 7.38 -5.63 5.98
C MET A 68 8.05 -4.26 5.79
N SER A 69 7.62 -3.26 6.57
CA SER A 69 8.14 -1.89 6.49
C SER A 69 9.63 -1.81 6.83
N LEU A 70 10.07 -2.55 7.85
CA LEU A 70 11.49 -2.66 8.21
C LEU A 70 12.30 -3.36 7.11
N GLY A 71 11.74 -4.40 6.48
CA GLY A 71 12.33 -5.07 5.32
C GLY A 71 12.56 -4.12 4.14
N ILE A 72 11.54 -3.36 3.75
CA ILE A 72 11.63 -2.35 2.69
C ILE A 72 12.70 -1.30 3.02
N ARG A 73 12.71 -0.81 4.26
CA ARG A 73 13.71 0.17 4.72
C ARG A 73 15.13 -0.38 4.65
N LYS A 74 15.35 -1.65 5.05
CA LYS A 74 16.65 -2.32 4.96
C LYS A 74 17.13 -2.41 3.52
N MET A 75 16.25 -2.83 2.59
CA MET A 75 16.57 -2.89 1.15
C MET A 75 16.91 -1.52 0.58
N GLY A 76 16.14 -0.48 0.94
CA GLY A 76 16.41 0.90 0.53
C GLY A 76 17.79 1.38 0.98
N ARG A 77 18.15 1.18 2.26
CA ARG A 77 19.48 1.54 2.79
C ARG A 77 20.61 0.80 2.09
N ALA A 78 20.44 -0.49 1.82
CA ALA A 78 21.43 -1.29 1.09
C ALA A 78 21.64 -0.78 -0.34
N LYS A 79 20.56 -0.38 -1.04
CA LYS A 79 20.65 0.21 -2.38
C LYS A 79 21.41 1.54 -2.36
N GLU A 80 21.15 2.40 -1.38
CA GLU A 80 21.86 3.68 -1.23
C GLU A 80 23.33 3.51 -0.85
N ALA A 81 23.67 2.53 0.00
CA ALA A 81 25.06 2.22 0.33
C ALA A 81 25.85 1.75 -0.91
N ARG A 82 25.25 0.90 -1.75
CA ARG A 82 25.86 0.44 -3.01
C ARG A 82 26.12 1.59 -3.98
N LYS A 83 25.18 2.54 -4.11
CA LYS A 83 25.36 3.71 -4.98
C LYS A 83 26.50 4.63 -4.53
N LYS A 84 26.78 4.72 -3.23
CA LYS A 84 27.88 5.54 -2.69
C LYS A 84 29.26 4.88 -2.82
N ALA A 85 29.28 3.57 -3.05
CA ALA A 85 30.51 2.79 -3.21
C ALA A 85 30.98 2.69 -4.67
N VAL A 86 30.21 3.25 -5.61
CA VAL A 86 30.53 3.42 -7.04
C VAL A 86 30.86 4.89 -7.25
#